data_AF-A0A973AK36-F1
#
_entry.id   AF-A0A973AK36-F1
#
_cell.length_a   1.000
_cell.length_b   1.000
_cell.length_c   1.000
_cell.angle_alpha   90.00
_cell.angle_beta   90.00
_cell.angle_gamma   90.00
#
_symmetry.space_group_name_H-M   'P 1'
#
loop_
_entity.id
_entity.type
_entity.pdbx_description
1 polymer ?
#
loop_
_entity_poly.entity_id
_entity_poly.type
_entity_poly.pdbx_seq_one_letter_code
_entity_poly.pdbx_strand_id
1 'polypeptide(L)'
;MSITKQIILKINSFGKSQTTNGFNRIAFSDADMQARRWLREFLWSNGIMSWMDPVGNVIGRWGPPEGPVVMTGSHMDTVAEGGAYDGTVGVAGLIFSFNASKKKAVLELW
;
A
#
# COMPACT_ATOMS: atom_id res chain seq x y z
N MET A 1 -11.19 -15.89 -0.44
CA MET A 1 -11.40 -14.43 -0.58
C MET A 1 -10.33 -13.87 -1.50
N SER A 2 -10.65 -13.02 -2.50
CA SER A 2 -9.65 -12.46 -3.43
C SER A 2 -8.53 -11.71 -2.68
N ILE A 3 -7.29 -11.78 -3.18
CA ILE A 3 -6.12 -11.11 -2.60
C ILE A 3 -6.33 -9.59 -2.48
N THR A 4 -7.00 -8.98 -3.46
CA THR A 4 -7.36 -7.55 -3.42
C THR A 4 -8.20 -7.22 -2.19
N LYS A 5 -9.20 -8.06 -1.89
CA LYS A 5 -10.06 -7.88 -0.72
C LYS A 5 -9.29 -8.12 0.58
N GLN A 6 -8.36 -9.06 0.62
CA GLN A 6 -7.50 -9.30 1.79
C GLN A 6 -6.62 -8.08 2.09
N ILE A 7 -6.01 -7.48 1.07
CA ILE A 7 -5.18 -6.28 1.20
C ILE A 7 -6.00 -5.10 1.70
N ILE A 8 -7.16 -4.83 1.10
CA ILE A 8 -8.05 -3.74 1.53
C ILE A 8 -8.43 -3.92 3.00
N LEU A 9 -8.86 -5.12 3.40
CA LEU A 9 -9.24 -5.39 4.79
C LEU A 9 -8.06 -5.25 5.75
N LYS A 10 -6.85 -5.63 5.33
CA LYS A 10 -5.66 -5.50 6.15
C LYS A 10 -5.25 -4.04 6.32
N ILE A 11 -5.22 -3.24 5.26
CA ILE A 11 -4.95 -1.79 5.36
C ILE A 11 -6.02 -1.11 6.23
N ASN A 12 -7.28 -1.45 6.03
CA ASN A 12 -8.40 -0.94 6.82
C ASN A 12 -8.43 -1.43 8.27
N SER A 13 -7.61 -2.40 8.66
CA SER A 13 -7.45 -2.73 10.07
C SER A 13 -6.68 -1.64 10.84
N PHE A 14 -5.91 -0.81 10.14
CA PHE A 14 -5.21 0.32 10.73
C PHE A 14 -6.11 1.57 10.70
N GLY A 15 -6.21 2.24 11.85
CA GLY A 15 -6.97 3.49 11.99
C GLY A 15 -8.49 3.32 11.92
N LYS A 16 -9.03 2.09 12.00
CA LYS A 16 -10.49 1.90 12.00
C LYS A 16 -11.13 2.51 13.24
N SER A 17 -12.09 3.41 13.03
CA SER A 17 -12.89 3.96 14.11
C SER A 17 -13.86 2.93 14.67
N GLN A 18 -13.91 2.82 16.00
CA GLN A 18 -14.82 1.93 16.71
C GLN A 18 -16.24 2.52 16.86
N THR A 19 -16.40 3.83 16.65
CA THR A 19 -17.67 4.55 16.90
C THR A 19 -18.44 4.84 15.61
N THR A 20 -17.75 5.21 14.54
CA THR A 20 -18.32 5.71 13.28
C THR A 20 -18.12 4.76 12.11
N ASN A 21 -17.30 3.70 12.28
CA ASN A 21 -16.89 2.77 11.24
C ASN A 21 -16.11 3.43 10.06
N GLY A 22 -15.68 4.69 10.22
CA GLY A 22 -14.75 5.36 9.31
C GLY A 22 -13.29 4.99 9.59
N PHE A 23 -12.37 5.57 8.83
CA PHE A 23 -10.94 5.30 8.93
C PHE A 23 -10.15 6.59 9.18
N ASN A 24 -9.21 6.50 10.12
CA ASN A 24 -8.36 7.58 10.61
C ASN A 24 -6.89 7.18 10.47
N ARG A 25 -6.37 7.28 9.25
CA ARG A 25 -4.95 7.12 8.92
C ARG A 25 -4.40 8.45 8.42
N ILE A 26 -4.48 9.50 9.24
CA ILE A 26 -3.90 10.80 8.89
C ILE A 26 -2.41 10.60 8.59
N ALA A 27 -1.88 11.25 7.55
CA ALA A 27 -0.48 11.12 7.15
C ALA A 27 0.48 11.25 8.35
N PHE A 28 1.43 10.33 8.44
CA PHE A 28 2.42 10.19 9.54
C PHE A 28 1.86 9.88 10.94
N SER A 29 0.55 9.69 11.09
CA SER A 29 0.01 9.12 12.33
C SER A 29 0.56 7.71 12.57
N ASP A 30 0.47 7.23 13.81
CA ASP A 30 0.86 5.86 14.15
C ASP A 30 0.13 4.82 13.29
N ALA A 31 -1.13 5.06 12.95
CA ALA A 31 -1.93 4.17 12.12
C ALA A 31 -1.43 4.14 10.67
N ASP A 32 -1.12 5.30 10.09
CA ASP A 32 -0.53 5.40 8.76
C ASP A 32 0.85 4.73 8.71
N MET A 33 1.73 5.05 9.67
CA MET A 33 3.07 4.47 9.73
C MET A 33 3.05 2.95 9.95
N GLN A 34 2.07 2.41 10.68
CA GLN A 34 1.85 0.97 10.78
C GLN A 34 1.44 0.36 9.44
N ALA A 35 0.51 0.98 8.71
CA ALA A 35 0.10 0.53 7.38
C ALA A 35 1.28 0.54 6.39
N ARG A 36 2.09 1.60 6.39
CA ARG A 36 3.30 1.72 5.56
C ARG A 36 4.33 0.62 5.86
N ARG A 37 4.64 0.39 7.14
CA ARG A 37 5.56 -0.69 7.56
C ARG A 37 5.05 -2.06 7.14
N TRP A 38 3.76 -2.33 7.39
CA TRP A 38 3.13 -3.58 7.01
C TRP A 38 3.21 -3.82 5.49
N LEU A 39 2.90 -2.80 4.69
CA LEU A 39 2.95 -2.90 3.24
C LEU A 39 4.36 -3.20 2.73
N ARG A 40 5.37 -2.50 3.26
CA ARG A 40 6.78 -2.76 2.91
C ARG A 40 7.15 -4.22 3.19
N GLU A 41 6.82 -4.72 4.37
CA GLU A 41 7.07 -6.11 4.78
C GLU A 41 6.27 -7.11 3.95
N PHE A 42 5.03 -6.78 3.61
CA PHE A 42 4.18 -7.59 2.75
C PHE A 42 4.82 -7.73 1.36
N LEU A 43 5.27 -6.64 0.74
CA LEU A 43 5.96 -6.67 -0.55
C LEU A 43 7.24 -7.52 -0.48
N TRP A 44 8.07 -7.29 0.55
CA TRP A 44 9.30 -8.05 0.77
C TRP A 44 9.05 -9.56 0.89
N SER A 45 8.07 -9.93 1.72
CA SER A 45 7.71 -11.33 1.97
C SER A 45 7.14 -12.03 0.73
N ASN A 46 6.66 -11.27 -0.25
CA ASN A 46 6.18 -11.77 -1.54
C ASN A 46 7.26 -11.67 -2.66
N GLY A 47 8.54 -11.47 -2.29
CA GLY A 47 9.66 -11.48 -3.23
C GLY A 47 9.81 -10.19 -4.05
N ILE A 48 9.18 -9.10 -3.63
CA ILE A 48 9.34 -7.78 -4.25
C ILE A 48 10.33 -6.98 -3.39
N MET A 49 11.43 -6.51 -3.99
CA MET A 49 12.38 -5.64 -3.28
C MET A 49 11.63 -4.39 -2.82
N SER A 50 11.64 -4.08 -1.54
CA SER A 50 10.87 -2.96 -1.01
C SER A 50 11.66 -2.15 0.02
N TRP A 51 11.41 -0.84 0.04
CA TRP A 51 11.99 0.09 1.01
C TRP A 51 11.01 1.21 1.31
N MET A 52 11.35 2.00 2.33
CA MET A 52 10.70 3.27 2.61
C MET A 52 11.72 4.37 2.38
N ASP A 53 11.38 5.41 1.64
CA ASP A 53 12.26 6.55 1.42
C ASP A 53 12.27 7.51 2.63
N PRO A 54 13.12 8.56 2.65
CA PRO A 54 13.21 9.48 3.79
C PRO A 54 11.94 10.29 4.08
N VAL A 55 11.00 10.40 3.13
CA VAL A 55 9.73 11.13 3.32
C VAL A 55 8.54 10.19 3.55
N GLY A 56 8.79 8.88 3.65
CA GLY A 56 7.80 7.89 4.07
C GLY A 56 7.10 7.15 2.95
N ASN A 57 7.48 7.37 1.68
CA ASN A 57 6.90 6.61 0.58
C ASN A 57 7.29 5.14 0.67
N VAL A 58 6.34 4.24 0.47
CA VAL A 58 6.63 2.80 0.41
C VAL A 58 6.82 2.42 -1.05
N ILE A 59 8.03 1.99 -1.38
CA ILE A 59 8.41 1.67 -2.75
C ILE A 59 8.69 0.17 -2.86
N GLY A 60 8.09 -0.47 -3.86
CA GLY A 60 8.35 -1.84 -4.26
C GLY A 60 8.91 -1.89 -5.67
N ARG A 61 9.98 -2.62 -5.93
CA ARG A 61 10.57 -2.77 -7.26
C ARG A 61 10.63 -4.24 -7.65
N TRP A 62 10.11 -4.54 -8.83
CA TRP A 62 10.25 -5.84 -9.44
C TRP A 62 10.98 -5.76 -10.78
N GLY A 63 12.02 -6.57 -10.91
CA GLY A 63 12.89 -6.62 -12.07
C GLY A 63 14.28 -6.09 -11.75
N PRO A 64 15.04 -5.67 -12.78
CA PRO A 64 16.41 -5.19 -12.60
C PRO A 64 16.50 -3.99 -11.63
N PRO A 65 17.58 -3.87 -10.84
CA PRO A 65 17.74 -2.80 -9.85
C PRO A 65 17.90 -1.41 -10.48
N GLU A 66 18.33 -1.35 -11.76
CA GLU A 66 18.65 -0.10 -12.46
C GLU A 66 17.88 0.04 -13.78
N GLY A 67 17.91 1.26 -14.34
CA GLY A 67 17.26 1.60 -15.61
C GLY A 67 15.83 2.16 -15.46
N PRO A 68 15.22 2.58 -16.58
CA PRO A 68 13.89 3.20 -16.59
C PRO A 68 12.82 2.22 -16.11
N VAL A 69 11.79 2.77 -15.46
CA VAL A 69 10.71 1.99 -14.85
C VAL A 69 9.35 2.51 -15.30
N VAL A 70 8.40 1.59 -15.40
CA VAL A 70 6.99 1.95 -15.37
C VAL A 70 6.58 1.99 -13.91
N MET A 71 6.10 3.15 -13.49
CA MET A 71 5.68 3.39 -12.12
C MET A 71 4.17 3.53 -12.04
N THR A 72 3.60 2.97 -10.99
CA THR A 72 2.19 3.13 -10.65
C THR A 72 2.06 3.18 -9.14
N GLY A 73 1.01 3.84 -8.66
CA GLY A 73 0.84 4.15 -7.26
C GLY A 73 -0.53 4.66 -6.89
N SER A 74 -0.77 4.74 -5.59
CA SER A 74 -1.90 5.44 -4.95
C SER A 74 -1.52 5.73 -3.51
N HIS A 75 -2.48 6.19 -2.69
CA HIS A 75 -2.24 6.52 -1.29
C HIS A 75 -2.93 5.56 -0.32
N MET A 76 -2.51 5.55 0.95
CA MET A 76 -3.15 4.76 2.01
C MET A 76 -3.65 5.58 3.19
N ASP A 77 -3.18 6.82 3.29
CA ASP A 77 -3.66 7.76 4.28
C ASP A 77 -5.14 8.09 4.03
N THR A 78 -5.80 8.59 5.06
CA THR A 78 -7.18 9.03 4.96
C THR A 78 -7.31 10.38 5.63
N VAL A 79 -8.29 11.16 5.19
CA VAL A 79 -8.86 12.22 6.01
C VAL A 79 -9.53 11.62 7.26
N ALA A 80 -9.84 12.46 8.25
CA ALA A 80 -10.59 12.03 9.42
C ALA A 80 -11.94 11.42 9.00
N GLU A 81 -12.26 10.25 9.54
CA GLU A 81 -13.45 9.48 9.21
C GLU A 81 -13.61 9.20 7.70
N GLY A 82 -12.48 9.03 7.01
CA GLY A 82 -12.45 8.73 5.58
C GLY A 82 -13.06 7.38 5.22
N GLY A 83 -13.26 7.18 3.91
CA GLY A 83 -13.81 5.95 3.35
C GLY A 83 -12.83 4.77 3.32
N ALA A 84 -13.36 3.58 3.08
CA ALA A 84 -12.59 2.33 3.06
C ALA A 84 -11.75 2.10 1.78
N TYR A 85 -12.03 2.86 0.72
CA TYR A 85 -11.62 2.52 -0.64
C TYR A 85 -10.75 3.57 -1.32
N ASP A 86 -10.93 4.83 -0.96
CA ASP A 86 -10.14 5.93 -1.49
C ASP A 86 -8.66 5.70 -1.18
N GLY A 87 -7.81 5.81 -2.20
CA GLY A 87 -6.42 5.38 -2.23
C GLY A 87 -6.20 3.85 -2.15
N THR A 88 -6.78 3.20 -1.14
CA THR A 88 -6.54 1.80 -0.75
C THR A 88 -6.86 0.80 -1.87
N VAL A 89 -7.90 1.05 -2.68
CA VAL A 89 -8.21 0.21 -3.85
C VAL A 89 -7.12 0.29 -4.91
N GLY A 90 -6.56 1.49 -5.12
CA GLY A 90 -5.44 1.69 -6.04
C GLY A 90 -4.26 0.81 -5.63
N VAL A 91 -3.89 0.86 -4.34
CA VAL A 91 -2.82 0.01 -3.78
C VAL A 91 -3.08 -1.48 -3.98
N ALA A 92 -4.28 -1.94 -3.64
CA ALA A 92 -4.64 -3.36 -3.71
C ALA A 92 -4.73 -3.89 -5.16
N GLY A 93 -5.27 -3.09 -6.09
CA GLY A 93 -5.35 -3.44 -7.51
C GLY A 93 -3.98 -3.53 -8.16
N LEU A 94 -3.05 -2.72 -7.69
CA LEU A 94 -1.68 -2.72 -8.15
C LEU A 94 -0.94 -3.99 -7.71
N ILE A 95 -0.98 -4.32 -6.42
CA ILE A 95 -0.41 -5.57 -5.90
C ILE A 95 -1.02 -6.79 -6.59
N PHE A 96 -2.32 -6.75 -6.91
CA PHE A 96 -2.97 -7.79 -7.70
C PHE A 96 -2.37 -7.91 -9.11
N SER A 97 -2.21 -6.78 -9.82
CA SER A 97 -1.62 -6.73 -11.15
C SER A 97 -0.19 -7.29 -11.16
N PHE A 98 0.59 -7.02 -10.12
CA PHE A 98 1.93 -7.61 -9.94
C PHE A 98 1.87 -9.14 -9.80
N ASN A 99 1.04 -9.65 -8.90
CA ASN A 99 0.88 -11.09 -8.72
C ASN A 99 0.43 -11.80 -10.00
N ALA A 100 -0.40 -11.16 -10.82
CA ALA A 100 -0.90 -11.71 -12.07
C ALA A 100 0.13 -11.68 -13.21
N SER A 101 1.00 -10.67 -13.28
CA SER A 101 1.65 -10.31 -14.55
C SER A 101 3.10 -10.78 -14.73
N LYS A 102 3.86 -11.13 -13.69
CA LYS A 102 5.31 -11.49 -13.83
C LYS A 102 6.13 -10.57 -14.76
N LYS A 103 5.81 -9.27 -14.80
CA LYS A 103 6.45 -8.27 -15.67
C LYS A 103 6.94 -7.05 -14.89
N LYS A 104 8.04 -6.47 -15.37
CA LYS A 104 8.82 -5.36 -14.80
C LYS A 104 7.92 -4.18 -14.39
N ALA A 105 7.91 -3.78 -13.12
CA ALA A 105 7.28 -2.54 -12.68
C ALA A 105 7.78 -2.08 -11.29
N VAL A 106 7.68 -0.79 -11.02
CA VAL A 106 7.92 -0.17 -9.71
C VAL A 106 6.59 0.34 -9.15
N LEU A 107 6.38 0.03 -7.89
CA LEU A 107 5.30 0.42 -7.01
C LEU A 107 5.80 1.61 -6.18
N GLU A 108 5.14 2.75 -6.26
CA GLU A 108 5.38 3.86 -5.31
C GLU A 108 4.05 4.23 -4.67
N LEU A 109 4.01 4.25 -3.33
CA LEU A 109 2.79 4.45 -2.57
C LEU A 109 3.02 5.63 -1.63
N TRP A 110 2.21 6.67 -1.83
CA TRP A 110 2.30 7.96 -1.13
C TRP A 110 1.43 7.95 0.13
#